data_AF-A0A3G6K5G1-F1
#
_entry.id   AF-A0A3G6K5G1-F1
#
_cell.length_a   1.000
_cell.length_b   1.000
_cell.length_c   1.000
_cell.angle_alpha   90.00
_cell.angle_beta   90.00
_cell.angle_gamma   90.00
#
_symmetry.space_group_name_H-M   'P 1'
#
loop_
_entity.id
_entity.type
_entity.pdbx_description
1 polymer ?
#
loop_
_entity_poly.entity_id
_entity_poly.type
_entity_poly.pdbx_seq_one_letter_code
_entity_poly.pdbx_strand_id
1 'polypeptide(L)'
;MANLPDKQGNLASGFPTQTLQQNADRIYNIEQANNVSNIVNYTPARKILSPNEYYNLFIIYGEQYERDSFTIENGRIFEYTNTAISQKFNQFTLEEIDEIMSLPTLFLPEYSDSNQEIKTGFFGKLVDIDKRVGDTKFNFYKEYEVDLNSVVLHQSELKIEDWELSRTHWEIKRANLMNVLEGLTNGNETE
;
A
#
# COMPACT_ATOMS: atom_id res chain seq x y z
N MET A 1 -42.28 -87.71 -8.59
CA MET A 1 -42.61 -86.59 -7.68
C MET A 1 -41.48 -86.44 -6.67
N ALA A 2 -40.66 -85.39 -6.80
CA ALA A 2 -39.94 -84.69 -5.72
C ALA A 2 -38.91 -83.72 -6.31
N ASN A 3 -39.31 -82.45 -6.39
CA ASN A 3 -38.59 -81.18 -6.23
C ASN A 3 -37.16 -81.01 -6.80
N LEU A 4 -37.03 -80.18 -7.84
CA LEU A 4 -35.87 -79.29 -8.03
C LEU A 4 -36.04 -78.05 -7.14
N PRO A 5 -35.02 -77.64 -6.38
CA PRO A 5 -34.96 -76.31 -5.78
C PRO A 5 -34.29 -75.30 -6.72
N ASP A 6 -34.92 -74.15 -6.87
CA ASP A 6 -34.38 -72.92 -7.46
C ASP A 6 -33.03 -72.56 -6.81
N LYS A 7 -32.02 -72.33 -7.64
CA LYS A 7 -30.87 -71.49 -7.25
C LYS A 7 -30.92 -70.20 -8.04
N GLN A 8 -31.64 -69.24 -7.49
CA GLN A 8 -31.38 -67.82 -7.70
C GLN A 8 -29.92 -67.53 -7.30
N GLY A 9 -29.07 -67.35 -8.30
CA GLY A 9 -27.76 -66.75 -8.13
C GLY A 9 -27.93 -65.26 -7.90
N ASN A 10 -27.67 -64.85 -6.66
CA ASN A 10 -27.66 -63.48 -6.18
C ASN A 10 -26.63 -62.64 -6.99
N LEU A 11 -27.09 -61.82 -7.93
CA LEU A 11 -26.26 -60.80 -8.57
C LEU A 11 -26.19 -59.59 -7.63
N ALA A 12 -25.02 -59.36 -7.04
CA ALA A 12 -24.76 -58.18 -6.22
C ALA A 12 -25.00 -56.91 -7.06
N SER A 13 -26.10 -56.24 -6.79
CA SER A 13 -26.41 -54.91 -7.32
C SER A 13 -25.61 -53.88 -6.54
N GLY A 14 -24.63 -53.26 -7.19
CA GLY A 14 -23.98 -52.06 -6.69
C GLY A 14 -22.51 -51.99 -7.09
N PHE A 15 -22.22 -51.35 -8.22
CA PHE A 15 -20.86 -50.85 -8.44
C PHE A 15 -20.57 -49.78 -7.38
N PRO A 16 -19.43 -49.85 -6.68
CA PRO A 16 -19.05 -48.79 -5.76
C PRO A 16 -18.87 -47.49 -6.54
N THR A 17 -19.66 -46.49 -6.21
CA THR A 17 -19.48 -45.12 -6.71
C THR A 17 -18.33 -44.50 -5.94
N GLN A 18 -17.13 -44.51 -6.52
CA GLN A 18 -15.99 -43.76 -6.00
C GLN A 18 -16.05 -42.33 -6.51
N THR A 19 -16.03 -41.37 -5.59
CA THR A 19 -15.78 -39.96 -5.88
C THR A 19 -14.31 -39.76 -6.23
N LEU A 20 -14.03 -39.49 -7.50
CA LEU A 20 -12.70 -39.14 -8.00
C LEU A 20 -12.52 -37.61 -7.94
N GLN A 21 -11.55 -37.14 -7.15
CA GLN A 21 -11.13 -35.74 -7.15
C GLN A 21 -9.86 -35.60 -8.00
N GLN A 22 -9.94 -34.85 -9.10
CA GLN A 22 -8.81 -34.59 -10.01
C GLN A 22 -8.56 -33.07 -10.08
N ASN A 23 -7.30 -32.66 -9.90
CA ASN A 23 -6.85 -31.28 -10.11
C ASN A 23 -5.85 -31.27 -11.26
N ALA A 24 -6.15 -30.59 -12.37
CA ALA A 24 -5.27 -30.46 -13.53
C ALA A 24 -5.62 -29.20 -14.34
N ASP A 25 -4.66 -28.64 -15.08
CA ASP A 25 -4.90 -27.52 -15.99
C ASP A 25 -5.90 -27.87 -17.12
N ARG A 26 -5.93 -29.16 -17.52
CA ARG A 26 -6.97 -29.76 -18.38
C ARG A 26 -7.19 -31.22 -18.01
N ILE A 27 -8.45 -31.67 -18.02
CA ILE A 27 -8.85 -33.05 -17.76
C ILE A 27 -9.34 -33.69 -19.08
N TYR A 28 -8.69 -34.76 -19.52
CA TYR A 28 -8.97 -35.40 -20.82
C TYR A 28 -9.76 -36.72 -20.74
N ASN A 29 -9.93 -37.29 -19.54
CA ASN A 29 -10.42 -38.66 -19.34
C ASN A 29 -11.81 -38.72 -18.66
N ILE A 30 -12.66 -37.73 -18.88
CA ILE A 30 -14.06 -37.74 -18.40
C ILE A 30 -14.97 -37.88 -19.62
N GLU A 31 -15.50 -39.08 -19.85
CA GLU A 31 -16.43 -39.32 -20.96
C GLU A 31 -17.81 -38.67 -20.70
N GLN A 32 -18.29 -38.72 -19.44
CA GLN A 32 -19.50 -38.03 -18.97
C GLN A 32 -19.37 -37.67 -17.48
N ALA A 33 -19.84 -36.48 -17.10
CA ALA A 33 -19.96 -36.06 -15.71
C ALA A 33 -21.42 -35.69 -15.40
N ASN A 34 -22.01 -36.39 -14.43
CA ASN A 34 -23.39 -36.12 -14.00
C ASN A 34 -23.50 -34.81 -13.20
N ASN A 35 -22.42 -34.41 -12.53
CA ASN A 35 -22.32 -33.16 -11.78
C ASN A 35 -20.90 -32.61 -11.92
N VAL A 36 -20.78 -31.30 -12.12
CA VAL A 36 -19.50 -30.59 -12.20
C VAL A 36 -19.50 -29.49 -11.16
N SER A 37 -18.50 -29.48 -10.28
CA SER A 37 -18.29 -28.44 -9.26
C SER A 37 -17.09 -27.60 -9.65
N ASN A 38 -17.31 -26.34 -10.02
CA ASN A 38 -16.23 -25.39 -10.34
C ASN A 38 -15.89 -24.57 -9.09
N ILE A 39 -14.65 -24.64 -8.64
CA ILE A 39 -14.11 -23.76 -7.59
C ILE A 39 -13.26 -22.69 -8.30
N VAL A 40 -13.72 -21.44 -8.28
CA VAL A 40 -12.98 -20.30 -8.82
C VAL A 40 -12.32 -19.56 -7.66
N ASN A 41 -10.99 -19.59 -7.61
CA ASN A 41 -10.22 -18.77 -6.66
C ASN A 41 -10.11 -17.36 -7.24
N TYR A 42 -11.00 -16.46 -6.81
CA TYR A 42 -10.95 -15.05 -7.17
C TYR A 42 -10.10 -14.27 -6.16
N THR A 43 -8.92 -13.81 -6.59
CA THR A 43 -8.16 -12.80 -5.86
C THR A 43 -8.57 -11.43 -6.38
N PRO A 44 -9.21 -10.56 -5.56
CA PRO A 44 -9.55 -9.21 -6.00
C PRO A 44 -8.31 -8.46 -6.46
N ALA A 45 -8.43 -7.68 -7.53
CA ALA A 45 -7.34 -6.82 -7.98
C ALA A 45 -6.93 -5.87 -6.84
N ARG A 46 -5.62 -5.80 -6.57
CA ARG A 46 -5.03 -4.90 -5.59
C ARG A 46 -5.38 -3.46 -5.99
N LYS A 47 -6.10 -2.73 -5.13
CA LYS A 47 -6.44 -1.32 -5.39
C LYS A 47 -5.15 -0.50 -5.34
N ILE A 48 -4.82 0.17 -6.45
CA ILE A 48 -3.69 1.10 -6.55
C ILE A 48 -4.10 2.45 -5.97
N LEU A 49 -3.21 3.05 -5.17
CA LEU A 49 -3.35 4.40 -4.65
C LEU A 49 -3.14 5.41 -5.78
N SER A 50 -4.07 6.35 -5.90
CA SER A 50 -3.98 7.40 -6.91
C SER A 50 -3.06 8.53 -6.43
N PRO A 51 -2.09 8.98 -7.26
CA PRO A 51 -1.27 10.16 -6.97
C PRO A 51 -2.06 11.46 -6.75
N ASN A 52 -3.33 11.51 -7.19
CA ASN A 52 -4.21 12.66 -7.00
C ASN A 52 -5.08 12.54 -5.73
N GLU A 53 -4.95 11.45 -4.97
CA GLU A 53 -5.70 11.22 -3.73
C GLU A 53 -4.79 10.92 -2.53
N TYR A 54 -3.54 10.54 -2.77
CA TYR A 54 -2.58 10.12 -1.76
C TYR A 54 -1.21 10.74 -2.03
N TYR A 55 -0.46 10.97 -0.96
CA TYR A 55 0.91 11.48 -1.02
C TYR A 55 1.76 10.92 0.13
N ASN A 56 3.07 10.91 -0.07
CA ASN A 56 4.04 10.60 0.98
C ASN A 56 4.36 11.85 1.79
N LEU A 57 4.33 11.76 3.12
CA LEU A 57 4.79 12.81 4.02
C LEU A 57 6.01 12.31 4.80
N PHE A 58 7.11 13.04 4.70
CA PHE A 58 8.29 12.86 5.54
C PHE A 58 8.44 14.07 6.44
N ILE A 59 8.56 13.82 7.74
CA ILE A 59 8.92 14.82 8.75
C ILE A 59 10.20 14.32 9.43
N ILE A 60 11.29 15.09 9.43
CA ILE A 60 12.59 14.64 9.93
C ILE A 60 13.27 15.72 10.78
N TYR A 61 13.72 15.34 11.98
CA TYR A 61 14.40 16.25 12.90
C TYR A 61 15.70 16.81 12.30
N GLY A 62 15.77 18.14 12.19
CA GLY A 62 16.98 18.86 11.77
C GLY A 62 17.38 18.66 10.31
N GLU A 63 16.58 17.95 9.50
CA GLU A 63 16.90 17.70 8.09
C GLU A 63 16.57 18.93 7.25
N GLN A 64 17.61 19.53 6.66
CA GLN A 64 17.48 20.65 5.75
C GLN A 64 17.33 20.20 4.29
N TYR A 65 17.46 18.89 4.03
CA TYR A 65 17.40 18.30 2.70
C TYR A 65 18.46 18.87 1.74
N GLU A 66 19.65 19.21 2.24
CA GLU A 66 20.80 19.64 1.42
C GLU A 66 21.25 18.53 0.44
N ARG A 67 21.05 17.27 0.84
CA ARG A 67 21.30 16.08 0.03
C ARG A 67 20.01 15.52 -0.52
N ASP A 68 20.12 14.70 -1.55
CA ASP A 68 18.99 14.04 -2.23
C ASP A 68 18.73 12.62 -1.67
N SER A 69 19.13 12.39 -0.41
CA SER A 69 18.87 11.14 0.29
C SER A 69 18.92 11.30 1.81
N PHE A 70 18.08 10.56 2.53
CA PHE A 70 18.11 10.44 3.99
C PHE A 70 17.78 9.01 4.43
N THR A 71 17.91 8.73 5.73
CA THR A 71 17.59 7.43 6.32
C THR A 71 16.64 7.62 7.49
N ILE A 72 15.67 6.72 7.64
CA ILE A 72 14.71 6.70 8.75
C ILE A 72 14.74 5.32 9.41
N GLU A 73 14.66 5.28 10.73
CA GLU A 73 14.52 4.03 11.49
C GLU A 73 13.22 3.31 11.12
N ASN A 74 13.27 1.99 10.95
CA ASN A 74 12.13 1.20 10.50
C ASN A 74 10.89 1.31 11.42
N GLY A 75 11.07 1.63 12.70
CA GLY A 75 9.96 1.85 13.65
C GLY A 75 9.17 3.14 13.38
N ARG A 76 9.67 4.03 12.53
CA ARG A 76 9.07 5.31 12.15
C ARG A 76 8.37 5.28 10.80
N ILE A 77 8.43 4.14 10.12
CA ILE A 77 7.81 3.91 8.82
C ILE A 77 6.32 3.62 9.03
N PHE A 78 5.47 4.40 8.36
CA PHE A 78 4.03 4.29 8.43
C PHE A 78 3.46 4.43 9.86
N GLU A 79 4.17 5.12 10.77
CA GLU A 79 3.82 5.22 12.21
C GLU A 79 2.38 5.74 12.41
N TYR A 80 1.92 6.61 11.51
CA TYR A 80 0.59 7.25 11.56
C TYR A 80 -0.25 7.05 10.31
N THR A 81 0.21 6.18 9.42
CA THR A 81 -0.56 5.77 8.24
C THR A 81 -1.72 4.87 8.65
N ASN A 82 -2.86 5.01 7.97
CA ASN A 82 -4.01 4.14 8.18
C ASN A 82 -3.62 2.66 8.05
N THR A 83 -4.08 1.82 8.98
CA THR A 83 -3.70 0.40 9.07
C THR A 83 -3.88 -0.37 7.76
N ALA A 84 -4.92 -0.10 6.97
CA ALA A 84 -5.13 -0.78 5.69
C ALA A 84 -4.04 -0.45 4.66
N ILE A 85 -3.53 0.80 4.66
CA ILE A 85 -2.44 1.24 3.79
C ILE A 85 -1.11 0.69 4.29
N SER A 86 -0.84 0.77 5.61
CA SER A 86 0.39 0.21 6.19
C SER A 86 0.50 -1.30 5.94
N GLN A 87 -0.62 -2.03 6.04
CA GLN A 87 -0.66 -3.45 5.73
C GLN A 87 -0.45 -3.75 4.24
N LYS A 88 -0.93 -2.88 3.34
CA LYS A 88 -0.75 -3.01 1.88
C LYS A 88 0.71 -2.86 1.44
N PHE A 89 1.53 -2.17 2.22
CA PHE A 89 2.94 -1.87 1.92
C PHE A 89 3.92 -2.52 2.91
N ASN A 90 3.49 -3.54 3.65
CA ASN A 90 4.32 -4.10 4.72
C ASN A 90 5.47 -5.01 4.23
N GLN A 91 5.42 -5.46 2.98
CA GLN A 91 6.45 -6.37 2.42
C GLN A 91 7.53 -5.62 1.65
N PHE A 92 7.28 -4.39 1.20
CA PHE A 92 8.17 -3.64 0.32
C PHE A 92 8.56 -4.46 -0.93
N THR A 93 7.57 -5.11 -1.55
CA THR A 93 7.77 -5.74 -2.87
C THR A 93 8.09 -4.68 -3.93
N LEU A 94 8.63 -5.09 -5.08
CA LEU A 94 8.89 -4.16 -6.19
C LEU A 94 7.64 -3.39 -6.61
N GLU A 95 6.48 -4.06 -6.69
CA GLU A 95 5.20 -3.42 -7.02
C GLU A 95 4.75 -2.42 -5.94
N GLU A 96 4.98 -2.74 -4.66
CA GLU A 96 4.70 -1.84 -3.54
C GLU A 96 5.59 -0.59 -3.56
N ILE A 97 6.89 -0.77 -3.81
CA ILE A 97 7.86 0.31 -3.91
C ILE A 97 7.53 1.20 -5.12
N ASP A 98 7.26 0.62 -6.29
CA ASP A 98 6.88 1.37 -7.50
C ASP A 98 5.62 2.22 -7.27
N GLU A 99 4.63 1.66 -6.58
CA GLU A 99 3.42 2.39 -6.24
C GLU A 99 3.70 3.54 -5.26
N ILE A 100 4.47 3.30 -4.19
CA ILE A 100 4.86 4.34 -3.24
C ILE A 100 5.62 5.48 -3.94
N MET A 101 6.56 5.15 -4.82
CA MET A 101 7.36 6.12 -5.56
C MET A 101 6.54 6.90 -6.60
N SER A 102 5.42 6.34 -7.05
CA SER A 102 4.50 7.04 -7.96
C SER A 102 3.72 8.17 -7.28
N LEU A 103 3.59 8.14 -5.96
CA LEU A 103 2.89 9.17 -5.19
C LEU A 103 3.76 10.44 -5.08
N PRO A 104 3.14 11.63 -5.12
CA PRO A 104 3.85 12.87 -4.82
C PRO A 104 4.34 12.86 -3.36
N THR A 105 5.41 13.61 -3.08
CA THR A 105 6.05 13.60 -1.76
C THR A 105 6.27 15.01 -1.23
N LEU A 106 5.90 15.19 0.04
CA LEU A 106 6.20 16.37 0.83
C LEU A 106 7.29 16.03 1.86
N PHE A 107 8.39 16.77 1.82
CA PHE A 107 9.56 16.62 2.69
C PHE A 107 9.64 17.83 3.62
N LEU A 108 9.48 17.62 4.92
CA LEU A 108 9.45 18.68 5.93
C LEU A 108 10.49 18.41 7.03
N PRO A 109 11.17 19.44 7.54
CA PRO A 109 11.83 19.32 8.83
C PRO A 109 10.78 19.19 9.94
N GLU A 110 11.17 18.68 11.11
CA GLU A 110 10.35 18.87 12.31
C GLU A 110 10.16 20.36 12.62
N TYR A 111 8.94 20.73 12.98
CA TYR A 111 8.52 22.09 13.25
C TYR A 111 7.60 22.14 14.47
N SER A 112 7.95 22.98 15.44
CA SER A 112 7.16 23.19 16.66
C SER A 112 7.46 24.56 17.26
N ASP A 113 6.69 24.99 18.24
CA ASP A 113 6.97 26.24 18.98
C ASP A 113 8.37 26.26 19.62
N SER A 114 8.93 25.09 19.93
CA SER A 114 10.28 24.95 20.47
C SER A 114 11.36 24.75 19.39
N ASN A 115 10.99 24.54 18.13
CA ASN A 115 11.90 24.29 17.02
C ASN A 115 11.35 24.87 15.70
N GLN A 116 11.74 26.12 15.41
CA GLN A 116 11.39 26.84 14.18
C GLN A 116 12.64 27.30 13.41
N GLU A 117 13.78 26.65 13.63
CA GLU A 117 15.06 27.06 13.03
C GLU A 117 15.08 26.82 11.52
N ILE A 118 14.43 25.75 11.06
CA ILE A 118 14.29 25.40 9.64
C ILE A 118 12.84 25.67 9.22
N LYS A 119 12.66 26.54 8.22
CA LYS A 119 11.33 26.97 7.74
C LYS A 119 11.04 26.60 6.29
N THR A 120 11.95 25.86 5.66
CA THR A 120 11.81 25.43 4.27
C THR A 120 11.69 23.92 4.21
N GLY A 121 10.60 23.46 3.58
CA GLY A 121 10.41 22.09 3.15
C GLY A 121 10.45 22.01 1.63
N PHE A 122 10.18 20.83 1.08
CA PHE A 122 10.26 20.59 -0.34
C PHE A 122 9.12 19.69 -0.82
N PHE A 123 8.60 20.02 -2.00
CA PHE A 123 7.81 19.12 -2.80
C PHE A 123 8.71 18.38 -3.79
N GLY A 124 8.42 17.11 -4.05
CA GLY A 124 9.15 16.33 -5.04
C GLY A 124 8.66 14.88 -5.13
N LYS A 125 9.57 13.96 -5.49
CA LYS A 125 9.25 12.52 -5.55
C LYS A 125 10.39 11.64 -5.07
N LEU A 126 10.02 10.46 -4.60
CA LEU A 126 10.97 9.38 -4.34
C LEU A 126 11.50 8.80 -5.65
N VAL A 127 12.76 8.40 -5.64
CA VAL A 127 13.47 7.78 -6.76
C VAL A 127 13.81 6.33 -6.45
N ASP A 128 14.11 6.02 -5.18
CA ASP A 128 14.49 4.69 -4.73
C ASP A 128 14.25 4.53 -3.23
N ILE A 129 13.95 3.29 -2.82
CA ILE A 129 13.70 2.89 -1.43
C ILE A 129 14.52 1.65 -1.13
N ASP A 130 15.58 1.80 -0.34
CA ASP A 130 16.47 0.71 0.08
C ASP A 130 16.17 0.34 1.53
N LYS A 131 15.30 -0.65 1.71
CA LYS A 131 14.91 -1.17 3.02
C LYS A 131 15.94 -2.14 3.57
N ARG A 132 16.48 -1.83 4.75
CA ARG A 132 17.51 -2.62 5.43
C ARG A 132 17.02 -3.06 6.80
N VAL A 133 17.86 -3.84 7.48
CA VAL A 133 17.63 -4.21 8.89
C VAL A 133 17.90 -2.97 9.75
N GLY A 134 16.91 -2.56 10.53
CA GLY A 134 16.99 -1.40 11.43
C GLY A 134 16.53 -0.08 10.80
N ASP A 135 16.96 0.22 9.57
CA ASP A 135 16.65 1.47 8.88
C ASP A 135 16.23 1.28 7.41
N THR A 136 15.68 2.33 6.81
CA THR A 136 15.38 2.41 5.38
C THR A 136 15.96 3.71 4.83
N LYS A 137 16.70 3.59 3.73
CA LYS A 137 17.24 4.73 3.00
C LYS A 137 16.29 5.11 1.87
N PHE A 138 16.09 6.42 1.70
CA PHE A 138 15.29 7.00 0.63
C PHE A 138 16.18 7.88 -0.23
N ASN A 139 16.11 7.72 -1.55
CA ASN A 139 16.66 8.67 -2.51
C ASN A 139 15.49 9.40 -3.17
N PHE A 140 15.64 10.69 -3.45
CA PHE A 140 14.56 11.53 -3.95
C PHE A 140 15.10 12.64 -4.85
N TYR A 141 14.19 13.36 -5.51
CA TYR A 141 14.52 14.65 -6.10
C TYR A 141 13.49 15.70 -5.64
N LYS A 142 13.96 16.95 -5.56
CA LYS A 142 13.14 18.11 -5.16
C LYS A 142 12.69 18.85 -6.42
N GLU A 143 11.43 19.25 -6.47
CA GLU A 143 10.86 20.04 -7.56
C GLU A 143 10.80 21.52 -7.20
N TYR A 144 10.29 21.86 -6.02
CA TYR A 144 10.27 23.24 -5.51
C TYR A 144 10.21 23.30 -3.99
N GLU A 145 10.58 24.46 -3.46
CA GLU A 145 10.54 24.80 -2.04
C GLU A 145 9.12 25.08 -1.57
N VAL A 146 8.83 24.70 -0.32
CA VAL A 146 7.56 24.94 0.35
C VAL A 146 7.83 25.65 1.67
N ASP A 147 7.20 26.80 1.90
CA ASP A 147 7.26 27.51 3.18
C ASP A 147 6.46 26.75 4.26
N LEU A 148 7.10 26.48 5.39
CA LEU A 148 6.46 25.76 6.49
C LEU A 148 5.31 26.53 7.10
N ASN A 149 5.31 27.87 7.09
CA ASN A 149 4.17 28.63 7.61
C ASN A 149 2.93 28.38 6.74
N SER A 150 3.10 28.30 5.42
CA SER A 150 2.03 27.93 4.50
C SER A 150 1.52 26.51 4.74
N VAL A 151 2.41 25.56 5.05
CA VAL A 151 2.04 24.19 5.42
C VAL A 151 1.18 24.18 6.69
N VAL A 152 1.62 24.88 7.74
CA VAL A 152 0.88 24.99 9.01
C VAL A 152 -0.51 25.61 8.78
N LEU A 153 -0.59 26.66 7.95
CA LEU A 153 -1.86 27.30 7.61
C LEU A 153 -2.84 26.33 6.92
N HIS A 154 -2.34 25.37 6.15
CA HIS A 154 -3.15 24.41 5.38
C HIS A 154 -3.10 22.97 5.93
N GLN A 155 -2.63 22.78 7.16
CA GLN A 155 -2.39 21.45 7.74
C GLN A 155 -3.64 20.55 7.72
N SER A 156 -4.84 21.13 7.93
CA SER A 156 -6.11 20.40 7.92
C SER A 156 -6.50 19.86 6.54
N GLU A 157 -6.14 20.59 5.49
CA GLU A 157 -6.32 20.17 4.09
C GLU A 157 -5.31 19.08 3.71
N LEU A 158 -4.08 19.21 4.21
CA LEU A 158 -3.02 18.22 4.07
C LEU A 158 -3.26 16.97 4.94
N LYS A 159 -4.22 17.00 5.86
CA LYS A 159 -4.49 15.92 6.84
C LYS A 159 -3.35 15.69 7.83
N ILE A 160 -2.62 16.74 8.15
CA ILE A 160 -1.55 16.77 9.16
C ILE A 160 -2.17 17.23 10.48
N GLU A 161 -1.99 16.42 11.53
CA GLU A 161 -2.40 16.72 12.89
C GLU A 161 -1.33 17.58 13.59
N ASP A 162 -1.75 18.42 14.55
CA ASP A 162 -0.88 19.43 15.20
C ASP A 162 0.45 18.87 15.73
N TRP A 163 0.41 17.66 16.29
CA TRP A 163 1.58 17.04 16.92
C TRP A 163 2.50 16.35 15.91
N GLU A 164 2.03 16.04 14.70
CA GLU A 164 2.80 15.28 13.70
C GLU A 164 4.05 16.04 13.25
N LEU A 165 3.94 17.36 13.08
CA LEU A 165 5.06 18.22 12.72
C LEU A 165 6.22 18.18 13.73
N SER A 166 5.96 17.76 14.97
CA SER A 166 6.96 17.74 16.04
C SER A 166 7.70 16.40 16.18
N ARG A 167 7.57 15.48 15.22
CA ARG A 167 8.12 14.13 15.35
C ARG A 167 8.58 13.53 14.03
N THR A 168 9.74 12.88 14.07
CA THR A 168 10.33 12.21 12.92
C THR A 168 9.52 10.98 12.54
N HIS A 169 8.96 10.97 11.34
CA HIS A 169 8.25 9.82 10.79
C HIS A 169 8.06 9.91 9.27
N TRP A 170 7.69 8.78 8.68
CA TRP A 170 7.14 8.71 7.34
C TRP A 170 5.72 8.18 7.39
N GLU A 171 4.83 8.79 6.62
CA GLU A 171 3.47 8.30 6.43
C GLU A 171 2.92 8.55 5.02
N ILE A 172 1.83 7.86 4.69
CA ILE A 172 1.04 8.09 3.49
C ILE A 172 -0.31 8.68 3.90
N LYS A 173 -0.56 9.91 3.46
CA LYS A 173 -1.78 10.67 3.75
C LYS A 173 -2.76 10.58 2.59
N ARG A 174 -4.05 10.72 2.89
CA ARG A 174 -5.13 10.77 1.90
C ARG A 174 -5.61 12.21 1.69
N ALA A 175 -4.87 12.95 0.88
CA ALA A 175 -5.24 14.27 0.38
C ALA A 175 -4.68 14.46 -1.03
N ASN A 176 -5.28 15.37 -1.79
CA ASN A 176 -4.71 15.80 -3.06
C ASN A 176 -3.65 16.87 -2.78
N LEU A 177 -2.38 16.45 -2.66
CA LEU A 177 -1.28 17.35 -2.33
C LEU A 177 -1.12 18.47 -3.36
N MET A 178 -1.22 18.16 -4.65
CA MET A 178 -1.00 19.16 -5.71
C MET A 178 -2.05 20.28 -5.65
N ASN A 179 -3.33 19.94 -5.44
CA ASN A 179 -4.38 20.94 -5.31
C ASN A 179 -4.14 21.89 -4.12
N VAL A 180 -3.65 21.37 -2.99
CA VAL A 180 -3.36 22.20 -1.82
C VAL A 180 -2.15 23.11 -2.10
N LEU A 181 -1.08 22.57 -2.70
CA LEU A 181 0.12 23.34 -3.02
C LEU A 181 -0.12 24.42 -4.09
N GLU A 182 -0.99 24.17 -5.08
CA GLU A 182 -1.45 25.20 -6.03
C GLU A 182 -2.23 26.34 -5.34
N GLY A 183 -2.95 26.04 -4.25
CA GLY A 183 -3.58 27.06 -3.42
C GLY A 183 -2.56 27.98 -2.75
N LEU A 184 -1.41 27.43 -2.34
CA LEU A 184 -0.34 28.18 -1.67
C LEU A 184 0.35 29.19 -2.58
N THR A 185 0.54 28.86 -3.85
CA THR A 185 1.27 29.72 -4.80
C THR A 185 0.39 30.86 -5.33
N ASN A 186 -0.90 30.61 -5.52
CA ASN A 186 -1.85 31.60 -6.05
C ASN A 186 -2.38 32.58 -4.98
N GLY A 187 -2.27 32.26 -3.69
CA GLY A 187 -2.66 33.15 -2.59
C GLY A 187 -1.69 34.30 -2.31
N ASN A 188 -0.47 34.24 -2.87
CA ASN A 188 0.58 35.26 -2.66
C ASN A 188 0.49 36.47 -3.61
N GLU A 189 -0.50 36.52 -4.51
CA GLU A 189 -0.72 37.66 -5.42
C GLU A 189 -1.75 38.70 -4.90
N THR A 190 -2.32 38.48 -3.72
CA THR A 190 -3.25 39.44 -3.10
C THR A 190 -2.96 39.63 -1.62
N GLU A 191 -1.99 40.49 -1.32
CA GLU A 191 -2.01 41.41 -0.17
C GLU A 191 -0.95 42.52 -0.32
#